data_AF-A0A381ZGZ3-F1
#
_entry.id   AF-A0A381ZGZ3-F1
#
_cell.length_a   1.000
_cell.length_b   1.000
_cell.length_c   1.000
_cell.angle_alpha   90.00
_cell.angle_beta   90.00
_cell.angle_gamma   90.00
#
_symmetry.space_group_name_H-M   'P 1'
#
loop_
_entity.id
_entity.type
_entity.pdbx_description
1 polymer ?
#
loop_
_entity_poly.entity_id
_entity_poly.type
_entity_poly.pdbx_seq_one_letter_code
_entity_poly.pdbx_strand_id
1 'polypeptide(L)'
;VIFDQNELTLWENEAIAMANHSTRSWEATVEFVSSSTQVAKHLSFSSFLQWARSGSYLTKDSATLGAAYFRVGPEAVKHIQPNNLSRWAALGRSLYKGTWKSSTLSVSFFDLSPSLLKALPFPDLETFTNLIESLSARSYDLAGECLTIGNAVLGSMGRERSLFLVLWQTLSENSWRDIKGVLETYESSVSGIAEPLRNKFLRLANLLAMHGAKDTPRFLAQGGSAIGTLTIVEQEHVLDLCERLLSHSPISVAAFLNNLTLVINKVSMPQLDFWFDHGIGVLSENPEGGLAYFKLESKTSEQMLEGLSSSTALEGITHLLHLYCSALSGSDIEVKESSNLAEKGLGWVSADIATTEGRNVYLPAMVDIFPTKKGNFDWYKVVSTHQTARLEFGSFDFSYDRPSTQFNDLRAPRTLTSSSFAVEEEQWITEIGHYFSQFDNRRIALDLFTTFEDTRLGFLIKYDYPGIKSSYASIQKHAVSLRPEIKTLPLQQAVMEILVQFSLDEYTNLRVPRKYSKAIRVLAKLQRCLLDPIAKIEDTAESALRAYKIIAKIPNEPDDDWKEEDFDSDDQFSDDELSEII
;
A
#
# COMPACT_ATOMS: atom_id res chain seq x y z
N VAL A 1 -1.28 -38.86 -48.99
CA VAL A 1 -0.77 -40.02 -48.23
C VAL A 1 0.38 -39.51 -47.39
N ILE A 2 0.40 -39.77 -46.08
CA ILE A 2 1.43 -39.20 -45.19
C ILE A 2 2.72 -40.03 -45.25
N PHE A 3 2.61 -41.33 -45.50
CA PHE A 3 3.73 -42.27 -45.62
C PHE A 3 3.84 -42.84 -47.04
N ASP A 4 5.05 -43.10 -47.49
CA ASP A 4 5.26 -43.89 -48.71
C ASP A 4 5.01 -45.40 -48.49
N GLN A 5 5.13 -46.21 -49.54
CA GLN A 5 4.84 -47.65 -49.46
C GLN A 5 5.78 -48.40 -48.51
N ASN A 6 7.07 -48.02 -48.45
CA ASN A 6 8.04 -48.65 -47.57
C ASN A 6 7.79 -48.23 -46.11
N GLU A 7 7.48 -46.95 -45.90
CA GLU A 7 7.12 -46.39 -44.60
C GLU A 7 5.84 -47.02 -44.03
N LEU A 8 4.83 -47.27 -44.87
CA LEU A 8 3.62 -48.00 -44.49
C LEU A 8 3.92 -49.44 -44.05
N THR A 9 4.78 -50.15 -44.78
CA THR A 9 5.19 -51.51 -44.38
C THR A 9 5.94 -51.51 -43.04
N LEU A 10 6.80 -50.53 -42.80
CA LEU A 10 7.49 -50.39 -41.51
C LEU A 10 6.53 -50.07 -40.37
N TRP A 11 5.55 -49.18 -40.59
CA TRP A 11 4.49 -48.88 -39.63
C TRP A 11 3.64 -50.12 -39.29
N GLU A 12 3.23 -50.88 -40.30
CA GLU A 12 2.47 -52.13 -40.13
C GLU A 12 3.26 -53.16 -39.33
N ASN A 13 4.55 -53.34 -39.64
CA ASN A 13 5.42 -54.26 -38.91
C ASN A 13 5.54 -53.88 -37.43
N GLU A 14 5.64 -52.58 -37.09
CA GLU A 14 5.68 -52.14 -35.69
C GLU A 14 4.33 -52.37 -34.97
N ALA A 15 3.19 -52.18 -35.65
CA ALA A 15 1.86 -52.49 -35.08
C ALA A 15 1.70 -53.99 -34.78
N ILE A 16 2.10 -54.85 -35.72
CA ILE A 16 2.05 -56.32 -35.56
C ILE A 16 2.99 -56.77 -34.44
N ALA A 17 4.21 -56.23 -34.40
CA ALA A 17 5.18 -56.55 -33.35
C ALA A 17 4.61 -56.18 -31.97
N MET A 18 3.95 -55.02 -31.85
CA MET A 18 3.35 -54.57 -30.61
C MET A 18 2.19 -55.45 -30.14
N ALA A 19 1.30 -55.85 -31.06
CA ALA A 19 0.16 -56.71 -30.75
C ALA A 19 0.57 -58.07 -30.16
N ASN A 20 1.77 -58.56 -30.51
CA ASN A 20 2.28 -59.86 -30.10
C ASN A 20 3.02 -59.87 -28.75
N HIS A 21 3.17 -58.73 -28.06
CA HIS A 21 3.90 -58.71 -26.77
C HIS A 21 3.18 -59.42 -25.62
N SER A 22 1.84 -59.32 -25.54
CA SER A 22 1.04 -59.93 -24.48
C SER A 22 -0.45 -59.96 -24.84
N THR A 23 -1.26 -60.72 -24.09
CA THR A 23 -2.71 -60.85 -24.28
C THR A 23 -3.48 -59.53 -24.15
N ARG A 24 -2.92 -58.51 -23.47
CA ARG A 24 -3.52 -57.17 -23.34
C ARG A 24 -2.89 -56.12 -24.25
N SER A 25 -1.87 -56.45 -25.03
CA SER A 25 -1.15 -55.49 -25.89
C SER A 25 -2.02 -54.90 -27.01
N TRP A 26 -3.19 -55.50 -27.26
CA TRP A 26 -4.18 -54.95 -28.16
C TRP A 26 -4.64 -53.54 -27.75
N GLU A 27 -4.71 -53.22 -26.45
CA GLU A 27 -5.10 -51.90 -25.95
C GLU A 27 -4.15 -50.81 -26.45
N ALA A 28 -2.84 -51.05 -26.31
CA ALA A 28 -1.81 -50.13 -26.80
C ALA A 28 -1.74 -50.09 -28.32
N THR A 29 -1.95 -51.23 -28.99
CA THR A 29 -1.91 -51.32 -30.46
C THR A 29 -3.04 -50.53 -31.10
N VAL A 30 -4.25 -50.58 -30.52
CA VAL A 30 -5.40 -49.78 -30.99
C VAL A 30 -5.11 -48.30 -30.85
N GLU A 31 -4.56 -47.86 -29.71
CA GLU A 31 -4.19 -46.45 -29.48
C GLU A 31 -3.05 -45.99 -30.40
N PHE A 32 -2.08 -46.87 -30.69
CA PHE A 32 -1.01 -46.58 -31.65
C PHE A 32 -1.59 -46.32 -33.04
N VAL A 33 -2.43 -47.23 -33.54
CA VAL A 33 -3.02 -47.14 -34.88
C VAL A 33 -3.94 -45.92 -35.00
N SER A 34 -4.78 -45.67 -34.00
CA SER A 34 -5.71 -44.52 -33.99
C SER A 34 -4.96 -43.18 -33.98
N SER A 35 -3.87 -43.09 -33.23
CA SER A 35 -3.08 -41.87 -33.04
C SER A 35 -2.06 -41.64 -34.16
N SER A 36 -1.66 -42.69 -34.87
CA SER A 36 -0.60 -42.66 -35.89
C SER A 36 -0.80 -41.57 -36.94
N THR A 37 -2.02 -41.44 -37.47
CA THR A 37 -2.31 -40.45 -38.52
C THR A 37 -2.15 -39.02 -38.04
N GLN A 38 -2.47 -38.72 -36.78
CA GLN A 38 -2.33 -37.38 -36.23
C GLN A 38 -0.87 -37.07 -35.92
N VAL A 39 -0.16 -38.02 -35.30
CA VAL A 39 1.26 -37.87 -34.95
C VAL A 39 2.15 -37.73 -36.19
N ALA A 40 1.85 -38.50 -37.24
CA ALA A 40 2.58 -38.45 -38.52
C ALA A 40 2.51 -37.08 -39.23
N LYS A 41 1.54 -36.22 -38.87
CA LYS A 41 1.48 -34.83 -39.39
C LYS A 41 2.48 -33.88 -38.73
N HIS A 42 2.97 -34.24 -37.54
CA HIS A 42 3.84 -33.39 -36.72
C HIS A 42 5.30 -33.86 -36.69
N LEU A 43 5.55 -35.13 -37.02
CA LEU A 43 6.88 -35.74 -36.96
C LEU A 43 7.35 -36.19 -38.34
N SER A 44 8.67 -36.10 -38.58
CA SER A 44 9.30 -36.83 -39.68
C SER A 44 9.15 -38.34 -39.48
N PHE A 45 9.20 -39.14 -40.54
CA PHE A 45 9.03 -40.58 -40.42
C PHE A 45 10.04 -41.25 -39.47
N SER A 46 11.30 -40.78 -39.43
CA SER A 46 12.30 -41.31 -38.50
C SER A 46 11.95 -41.02 -37.03
N SER A 47 11.47 -39.81 -36.74
CA SER A 47 10.99 -39.42 -35.40
C SER A 47 9.68 -40.12 -35.03
N PHE A 48 8.78 -40.32 -35.99
CA PHE A 48 7.57 -41.11 -35.84
C PHE A 48 7.90 -42.57 -35.45
N LEU A 49 8.86 -43.18 -36.14
CA LEU A 49 9.31 -44.53 -35.83
C LEU A 49 9.97 -44.62 -34.45
N GLN A 50 10.69 -43.59 -34.03
CA GLN A 50 11.23 -43.49 -32.67
C GLN A 50 10.12 -43.42 -31.61
N TRP A 51 9.05 -42.64 -31.87
CA TRP A 51 7.86 -42.60 -31.02
C TRP A 51 7.17 -43.96 -30.96
N ALA A 52 6.95 -44.61 -32.10
CA ALA A 52 6.34 -45.95 -32.20
C ALA A 52 7.13 -47.00 -31.40
N ARG A 53 8.45 -47.05 -31.56
CA ARG A 53 9.33 -47.98 -30.84
C ARG A 53 9.39 -47.72 -29.35
N SER A 54 9.39 -46.44 -28.94
CA SER A 54 9.37 -46.06 -27.53
C SER A 54 8.08 -46.55 -26.86
N GLY A 55 6.93 -46.36 -27.49
CA GLY A 55 5.67 -46.89 -26.98
C GLY A 55 5.57 -48.42 -27.04
N SER A 56 6.14 -49.07 -28.07
CA SER A 56 6.25 -50.54 -28.12
C SER A 56 7.05 -51.10 -26.94
N TYR A 57 8.15 -50.44 -26.56
CA TYR A 57 8.93 -50.79 -25.37
C TYR A 57 8.10 -50.64 -24.09
N LEU A 58 7.35 -49.54 -23.95
CA LEU A 58 6.44 -49.35 -22.81
C LEU A 58 5.35 -50.43 -22.75
N THR A 59 4.77 -50.82 -23.90
CA THR A 59 3.76 -51.89 -23.99
C THR A 59 4.29 -53.23 -23.50
N LYS A 60 5.57 -53.52 -23.77
CA LYS A 60 6.24 -54.74 -23.29
C LYS A 60 6.32 -54.79 -21.77
N ASP A 61 6.55 -53.65 -21.13
CA ASP A 61 6.57 -53.54 -19.66
C ASP A 61 5.16 -53.55 -19.08
N SER A 62 4.23 -52.82 -19.68
CA SER A 62 2.81 -52.81 -19.34
C SER A 62 1.95 -52.29 -20.48
N ALA A 63 0.95 -53.07 -20.89
CA ALA A 63 0.02 -52.67 -21.94
C ALA A 63 -0.72 -51.36 -21.62
N THR A 64 -1.03 -51.10 -20.34
CA THR A 64 -1.71 -49.87 -19.91
C THR A 64 -0.83 -48.63 -20.07
N LEU A 65 0.49 -48.76 -19.88
CA LEU A 65 1.46 -47.68 -20.08
C LEU A 65 1.58 -47.33 -21.56
N GLY A 66 1.76 -48.35 -22.40
CA GLY A 66 1.79 -48.17 -23.85
C GLY A 66 0.51 -47.50 -24.37
N ALA A 67 -0.66 -47.96 -23.91
CA ALA A 67 -1.93 -47.36 -24.27
C ALA A 67 -2.03 -45.88 -23.86
N ALA A 68 -1.66 -45.53 -22.63
CA ALA A 68 -1.65 -44.13 -22.17
C ALA A 68 -0.69 -43.26 -22.99
N TYR A 69 0.54 -43.74 -23.25
CA TYR A 69 1.54 -43.04 -24.07
C TYR A 69 1.04 -42.75 -25.48
N PHE A 70 0.44 -43.74 -26.16
CA PHE A 70 -0.07 -43.56 -27.51
C PHE A 70 -1.29 -42.65 -27.55
N ARG A 71 -2.22 -42.81 -26.60
CA ARG A 71 -3.44 -41.99 -26.50
C ARG A 71 -3.14 -40.49 -26.42
N VAL A 72 -2.16 -40.10 -25.61
CA VAL A 72 -1.77 -38.70 -25.44
C VAL A 72 -0.76 -38.21 -26.49
N GLY A 73 -0.19 -39.14 -27.26
CA GLY A 73 0.81 -38.89 -28.30
C GLY A 73 0.44 -37.73 -29.23
N PRO A 74 -0.76 -37.69 -29.84
CA PRO A 74 -1.15 -36.62 -30.76
C PRO A 74 -1.05 -35.20 -30.19
N GLU A 75 -1.38 -35.00 -28.91
CA GLU A 75 -1.26 -33.69 -28.27
C GLU A 75 0.16 -33.43 -27.76
N ALA A 76 0.83 -34.45 -27.18
CA ALA A 76 2.18 -34.32 -26.67
C ALA A 76 3.21 -33.97 -27.77
N VAL A 77 3.08 -34.56 -28.97
CA VAL A 77 4.03 -34.32 -30.06
C VAL A 77 4.00 -32.91 -30.64
N LYS A 78 2.94 -32.14 -30.36
CA LYS A 78 2.85 -30.72 -30.74
C LYS A 78 3.80 -29.83 -29.92
N HIS A 79 4.22 -30.30 -28.75
CA HIS A 79 4.97 -29.52 -27.77
C HIS A 79 6.37 -30.10 -27.47
N ILE A 80 6.63 -31.35 -27.86
CA ILE A 80 7.93 -31.99 -27.63
C ILE A 80 8.85 -31.89 -28.86
N GLN A 81 10.13 -31.66 -28.61
CA GLN A 81 11.16 -31.75 -29.66
C GLN A 81 11.44 -33.23 -29.99
N PRO A 82 11.67 -33.61 -31.26
CA PRO A 82 11.89 -35.00 -31.65
C PRO A 82 12.98 -35.74 -30.85
N ASN A 83 14.09 -35.06 -30.54
CA ASN A 83 15.20 -35.63 -29.77
C ASN A 83 14.84 -36.00 -28.33
N ASN A 84 13.72 -35.48 -27.82
CA ASN A 84 13.24 -35.73 -26.46
C ASN A 84 12.14 -36.79 -26.39
N LEU A 85 11.63 -37.32 -27.53
CA LEU A 85 10.53 -38.30 -27.56
C LEU A 85 10.84 -39.57 -26.74
N SER A 86 12.04 -40.10 -26.91
CA SER A 86 12.51 -41.30 -26.19
C SER A 86 12.79 -41.01 -24.72
N ARG A 87 13.28 -39.80 -24.40
CA ARG A 87 13.45 -39.34 -23.00
C ARG A 87 12.10 -39.21 -22.30
N TRP A 88 11.08 -38.67 -22.97
CA TRP A 88 9.73 -38.57 -22.43
C TRP A 88 9.10 -39.94 -22.14
N ALA A 89 9.27 -40.90 -23.06
CA ALA A 89 8.86 -42.28 -22.80
C ALA A 89 9.62 -42.88 -21.60
N ALA A 90 10.92 -42.61 -21.49
CA ALA A 90 11.74 -43.07 -20.37
C ALA A 90 11.32 -42.46 -19.02
N LEU A 91 10.89 -41.19 -18.98
CA LEU A 91 10.34 -40.55 -17.78
C LEU A 91 9.08 -41.28 -17.29
N GLY A 92 8.12 -41.54 -18.18
CA GLY A 92 6.93 -42.29 -17.79
C GLY A 92 7.26 -43.73 -17.36
N ARG A 93 8.24 -44.36 -18.01
CA ARG A 93 8.74 -45.69 -17.64
C ARG A 93 9.38 -45.71 -16.25
N SER A 94 10.11 -44.67 -15.87
CA SER A 94 10.86 -44.64 -14.60
C SER A 94 9.92 -44.69 -13.39
N LEU A 95 8.74 -44.08 -13.50
CA LEU A 95 7.68 -44.13 -12.49
C LEU A 95 7.07 -45.52 -12.29
N TYR A 96 7.23 -46.44 -13.25
CA TYR A 96 6.69 -47.80 -13.17
C TYR A 96 7.67 -48.79 -12.55
N LYS A 97 7.26 -49.43 -11.45
CA LYS A 97 8.06 -50.40 -10.68
C LYS A 97 7.40 -51.79 -10.60
N GLY A 98 6.50 -52.11 -11.53
CA GLY A 98 5.85 -53.43 -11.60
C GLY A 98 4.60 -53.60 -10.72
N THR A 99 4.16 -52.56 -10.00
CA THR A 99 2.97 -52.60 -9.15
C THR A 99 1.80 -51.84 -9.77
N TRP A 100 0.57 -52.17 -9.38
CA TRP A 100 -0.61 -51.44 -9.85
C TRP A 100 -0.55 -49.95 -9.46
N LYS A 101 -0.09 -49.59 -8.25
CA LYS A 101 0.10 -48.20 -7.82
C LYS A 101 1.10 -47.44 -8.70
N SER A 102 2.25 -48.06 -8.99
CA SER A 102 3.26 -47.46 -9.88
C SER A 102 2.77 -47.36 -11.33
N SER A 103 1.91 -48.29 -11.77
CA SER A 103 1.24 -48.23 -13.07
C SER A 103 0.28 -47.06 -13.13
N THR A 104 -0.54 -46.85 -12.09
CA THR A 104 -1.47 -45.71 -12.01
C THR A 104 -0.70 -44.39 -12.05
N LEU A 105 0.38 -44.25 -11.28
CA LEU A 105 1.21 -43.03 -11.27
C LEU A 105 1.82 -42.72 -12.66
N SER A 106 2.37 -43.75 -13.33
CA SER A 106 2.93 -43.62 -14.67
C SER A 106 1.86 -43.25 -15.72
N VAL A 107 0.67 -43.86 -15.64
CA VAL A 107 -0.47 -43.51 -16.52
C VAL A 107 -0.92 -42.08 -16.27
N SER A 108 -1.07 -41.66 -15.00
CA SER A 108 -1.40 -40.27 -14.66
C SER A 108 -0.36 -39.28 -15.16
N PHE A 109 0.92 -39.63 -15.15
CA PHE A 109 1.98 -38.80 -15.75
C PHE A 109 1.77 -38.63 -17.26
N PHE A 110 1.47 -39.70 -18.00
CA PHE A 110 1.18 -39.58 -19.42
C PHE A 110 -0.07 -38.76 -19.68
N ASP A 111 -1.16 -38.99 -18.94
CA ASP A 111 -2.41 -38.25 -19.08
C ASP A 111 -2.22 -36.73 -18.86
N LEU A 112 -1.32 -36.33 -17.96
CA LEU A 112 -0.98 -34.92 -17.68
C LEU A 112 0.17 -34.37 -18.56
N SER A 113 0.91 -35.24 -19.26
CA SER A 113 2.10 -34.84 -20.04
C SER A 113 1.82 -33.77 -21.11
N PRO A 114 0.72 -33.79 -21.89
CA PRO A 114 0.47 -32.74 -22.88
C PRO A 114 0.38 -31.33 -22.26
N SER A 115 -0.26 -31.23 -21.10
CA SER A 115 -0.37 -29.99 -20.33
C SER A 115 1.01 -29.55 -19.82
N LEU A 116 1.76 -30.46 -19.21
CA LEU A 116 3.11 -30.20 -18.70
C LEU A 116 4.09 -29.79 -19.82
N LEU A 117 4.09 -30.48 -20.96
CA LEU A 117 4.94 -30.18 -22.11
C LEU A 117 4.63 -28.83 -22.75
N LYS A 118 3.35 -28.40 -22.69
CA LYS A 118 2.94 -27.08 -23.15
C LYS A 118 3.41 -25.97 -22.19
N ALA A 119 3.40 -26.24 -20.89
CA ALA A 119 3.70 -25.25 -19.84
C ALA A 119 5.19 -25.16 -19.48
N LEU A 120 5.94 -26.26 -19.60
CA LEU A 120 7.30 -26.40 -19.07
C LEU A 120 8.34 -26.63 -20.17
N PRO A 121 9.54 -26.03 -20.06
CA PRO A 121 10.72 -26.51 -20.76
C PRO A 121 11.01 -27.97 -20.40
N PHE A 122 11.52 -28.72 -21.36
CA PHE A 122 11.79 -30.16 -21.17
C PHE A 122 12.72 -30.49 -19.97
N PRO A 123 13.79 -29.73 -19.69
CA PRO A 123 14.63 -29.99 -18.50
C PRO A 123 13.87 -29.82 -17.17
N ASP A 124 12.92 -28.89 -17.11
CA ASP A 124 12.09 -28.67 -15.91
C ASP A 124 11.11 -29.83 -15.73
N LEU A 125 10.53 -30.34 -16.84
CA LEU A 125 9.71 -31.56 -16.83
C LEU A 125 10.50 -32.76 -16.31
N GLU A 126 11.73 -32.98 -16.81
CA GLU A 126 12.58 -34.08 -16.34
C GLU A 126 12.87 -33.96 -14.84
N THR A 127 13.23 -32.75 -14.38
CA THR A 127 13.50 -32.48 -12.97
C THR A 127 12.27 -32.77 -12.11
N PHE A 128 11.11 -32.27 -12.54
CA PHE A 128 9.84 -32.51 -11.86
C PHE A 128 9.49 -34.00 -11.80
N THR A 129 9.60 -34.74 -12.92
CA THR A 129 9.32 -36.18 -12.92
C THR A 129 10.28 -36.97 -12.02
N ASN A 130 11.56 -36.61 -11.99
CA ASN A 130 12.54 -37.24 -11.09
C ASN A 130 12.19 -36.98 -9.61
N LEU A 131 11.68 -35.80 -9.28
CA LEU A 131 11.20 -35.48 -7.93
C LEU A 131 9.95 -36.29 -7.56
N ILE A 132 9.01 -36.46 -8.50
CA ILE A 132 7.84 -37.34 -8.34
C ILE A 132 8.28 -38.80 -8.15
N GLU A 133 9.28 -39.27 -8.91
CA GLU A 133 9.84 -40.62 -8.75
C GLU A 133 10.43 -40.80 -7.35
N SER A 134 11.26 -39.85 -6.89
CA SER A 134 11.84 -39.86 -5.54
C SER A 134 10.77 -39.90 -4.45
N LEU A 135 9.71 -39.09 -4.59
CA LEU A 135 8.59 -39.07 -3.65
C LEU A 135 7.78 -40.37 -3.66
N SER A 136 7.62 -41.00 -4.83
CA SER A 136 6.90 -42.27 -4.98
C SER A 136 7.55 -43.43 -4.22
N ALA A 137 8.88 -43.37 -4.00
CA ALA A 137 9.59 -44.33 -3.17
C ALA A 137 9.17 -44.26 -1.69
N ARG A 138 8.58 -43.14 -1.25
CA ARG A 138 8.01 -42.95 0.09
C ARG A 138 6.50 -43.15 0.11
N SER A 139 5.78 -42.57 -0.85
CA SER A 139 4.32 -42.66 -0.95
C SER A 139 3.83 -42.40 -2.38
N TYR A 140 3.25 -43.42 -3.01
CA TYR A 140 2.61 -43.29 -4.33
C TYR A 140 1.40 -42.36 -4.32
N ASP A 141 0.62 -42.37 -3.24
CA ASP A 141 -0.61 -41.58 -3.14
C ASP A 141 -0.24 -40.08 -3.08
N LEU A 142 0.75 -39.72 -2.26
CA LEU A 142 1.27 -38.34 -2.20
C LEU A 142 1.96 -37.92 -3.50
N ALA A 143 2.71 -38.82 -4.15
CA ALA A 143 3.35 -38.54 -5.44
C ALA A 143 2.30 -38.25 -6.54
N GLY A 144 1.19 -38.99 -6.56
CA GLY A 144 0.09 -38.74 -7.50
C GLY A 144 -0.62 -37.41 -7.25
N GLU A 145 -0.85 -37.04 -5.99
CA GLU A 145 -1.39 -35.73 -5.63
C GLU A 145 -0.44 -34.60 -6.05
N CYS A 146 0.86 -34.72 -5.72
CA CYS A 146 1.87 -33.71 -6.09
C CYS A 146 2.04 -33.58 -7.60
N LEU A 147 1.91 -34.67 -8.36
CA LEU A 147 1.91 -34.65 -9.82
C LEU A 147 0.73 -33.82 -10.37
N THR A 148 -0.46 -34.01 -9.79
CA THR A 148 -1.68 -33.30 -10.20
C THR A 148 -1.61 -31.81 -9.86
N ILE A 149 -1.21 -31.48 -8.63
CA ILE A 149 -1.08 -30.09 -8.18
C ILE A 149 0.06 -29.39 -8.95
N GLY A 150 1.20 -30.05 -9.10
CA GLY A 150 2.34 -29.51 -9.84
C GLY A 150 2.00 -29.19 -11.30
N ASN A 151 1.16 -30.00 -11.96
CA ASN A 151 0.67 -29.69 -13.30
C ASN A 151 -0.14 -28.38 -13.37
N ALA A 152 -0.91 -28.06 -12.33
CA ALA A 152 -1.69 -26.82 -12.28
C ALA A 152 -0.80 -25.59 -11.98
N VAL A 153 0.17 -25.74 -11.07
CA VAL A 153 0.92 -24.61 -10.51
C VAL A 153 2.21 -24.29 -11.28
N LEU A 154 2.97 -25.29 -11.75
CA LEU A 154 4.30 -25.03 -12.34
C LEU A 154 4.24 -24.21 -13.64
N GLY A 155 3.10 -24.23 -14.33
CA GLY A 155 2.87 -23.45 -15.54
C GLY A 155 2.62 -21.97 -15.30
N SER A 156 2.15 -21.58 -14.10
CA SER A 156 1.91 -20.18 -13.73
C SER A 156 3.17 -19.47 -13.22
N MET A 157 4.23 -20.23 -12.93
CA MET A 157 5.50 -19.70 -12.43
C MET A 157 6.31 -18.98 -13.50
N GLY A 158 6.95 -17.88 -13.12
CA GLY A 158 7.91 -17.16 -13.92
C GLY A 158 9.32 -17.77 -13.85
N ARG A 159 10.34 -16.91 -13.77
CA ARG A 159 11.75 -17.33 -13.70
C ARG A 159 12.10 -18.08 -12.41
N GLU A 160 11.31 -17.86 -11.37
CA GLU A 160 11.44 -18.44 -10.04
C GLU A 160 11.18 -19.94 -9.96
N ARG A 161 10.58 -20.53 -11.00
CA ARG A 161 10.31 -21.97 -11.08
C ARG A 161 11.56 -22.83 -10.84
N SER A 162 12.71 -22.41 -11.36
CA SER A 162 13.96 -23.17 -11.19
C SER A 162 14.34 -23.28 -9.70
N LEU A 163 14.22 -22.18 -8.96
CA LEU A 163 14.48 -22.14 -7.51
C LEU A 163 13.41 -22.90 -6.72
N PHE A 164 12.16 -22.87 -7.18
CA PHE A 164 11.09 -23.68 -6.59
C PHE A 164 11.38 -25.19 -6.70
N LEU A 165 11.87 -25.67 -7.84
CA LEU A 165 12.25 -27.07 -8.01
C LEU A 165 13.46 -27.45 -7.15
N VAL A 166 14.41 -26.54 -6.94
CA VAL A 166 15.52 -26.73 -5.98
C VAL A 166 15.01 -26.85 -4.54
N LEU A 167 14.05 -26.00 -4.14
CA LEU A 167 13.39 -26.13 -2.83
C LEU A 167 12.73 -27.49 -2.67
N TRP A 168 12.01 -27.98 -3.69
CA TRP A 168 11.43 -29.32 -3.66
C TRP A 168 12.50 -30.39 -3.46
N GLN A 169 13.61 -30.33 -4.21
CA GLN A 169 14.71 -31.28 -4.03
C GLN A 169 15.20 -31.33 -2.58
N THR A 170 15.44 -30.17 -1.96
CA THR A 170 15.81 -30.07 -0.54
C THR A 170 14.76 -30.69 0.39
N LEU A 171 13.47 -30.44 0.13
CA LEU A 171 12.37 -31.00 0.93
C LEU A 171 12.25 -32.50 0.76
N SER A 172 12.56 -33.06 -0.41
CA SER A 172 12.51 -34.51 -0.64
C SER A 172 13.48 -35.28 0.27
N GLU A 173 14.59 -34.66 0.66
CA GLU A 173 15.59 -35.23 1.54
C GLU A 173 15.26 -34.98 3.03
N ASN A 174 14.82 -33.77 3.37
CA ASN A 174 14.71 -33.34 4.77
C ASN A 174 13.29 -33.37 5.34
N SER A 175 12.27 -33.12 4.53
CA SER A 175 10.88 -32.88 4.97
C SER A 175 9.85 -33.19 3.87
N TRP A 176 9.85 -34.43 3.36
CA TRP A 176 9.03 -34.82 2.19
C TRP A 176 7.51 -34.64 2.39
N ARG A 177 7.04 -34.56 3.64
CA ARG A 177 5.63 -34.31 3.99
C ARG A 177 5.19 -32.87 3.68
N ASP A 178 6.13 -31.93 3.62
CA ASP A 178 5.86 -30.51 3.37
C ASP A 178 5.66 -30.22 1.88
N ILE A 179 6.10 -31.11 0.98
CA ILE A 179 6.09 -30.91 -0.48
C ILE A 179 4.70 -30.50 -1.00
N LYS A 180 3.66 -31.25 -0.59
CA LYS A 180 2.29 -30.96 -1.01
C LYS A 180 1.85 -29.58 -0.52
N GLY A 181 2.11 -29.27 0.76
CA GLY A 181 1.75 -27.97 1.32
C GLY A 181 2.46 -26.82 0.60
N VAL A 182 3.74 -26.98 0.25
CA VAL A 182 4.51 -25.96 -0.50
C VAL A 182 3.94 -25.73 -1.90
N LEU A 183 3.45 -26.78 -2.57
CA LEU A 183 2.75 -26.63 -3.85
C LEU A 183 1.42 -25.88 -3.70
N GLU A 184 0.63 -26.24 -2.68
CA GLU A 184 -0.68 -25.65 -2.43
C GLU A 184 -0.60 -24.18 -1.99
N THR A 185 0.45 -23.80 -1.26
CA THR A 185 0.63 -22.43 -0.77
C THR A 185 1.43 -21.53 -1.71
N TYR A 186 2.00 -22.05 -2.80
CA TYR A 186 2.88 -21.27 -3.68
C TYR A 186 2.24 -19.96 -4.17
N GLU A 187 1.07 -20.04 -4.82
CA GLU A 187 0.46 -18.89 -5.50
C GLU A 187 0.11 -17.77 -4.51
N SER A 188 -0.48 -18.12 -3.36
CA SER A 188 -0.80 -17.14 -2.32
C SER A 188 0.45 -16.52 -1.72
N SER A 189 1.52 -17.32 -1.53
CA SER A 189 2.77 -16.86 -0.92
C SER A 189 3.56 -15.86 -1.77
N VAL A 190 3.48 -15.95 -3.11
CA VAL A 190 4.25 -15.06 -4.00
C VAL A 190 3.41 -13.94 -4.62
N SER A 191 2.08 -13.98 -4.46
CA SER A 191 1.14 -13.02 -5.06
C SER A 191 1.45 -11.55 -4.71
N GLY A 192 1.80 -11.27 -3.45
CA GLY A 192 2.15 -9.92 -2.98
C GLY A 192 3.62 -9.53 -3.16
N ILE A 193 4.48 -10.47 -3.56
CA ILE A 193 5.93 -10.24 -3.72
C ILE A 193 6.22 -9.82 -5.16
N ALA A 194 6.98 -8.73 -5.32
CA ALA A 194 7.42 -8.24 -6.62
C ALA A 194 8.19 -9.33 -7.39
N GLU A 195 7.90 -9.50 -8.68
CA GLU A 195 8.46 -10.57 -9.52
C GLU A 195 9.99 -10.72 -9.44
N PRO A 196 10.81 -9.63 -9.43
CA PRO A 196 12.26 -9.75 -9.28
C PRO A 196 12.71 -10.36 -7.96
N LEU A 197 11.92 -10.19 -6.89
CA LEU A 197 12.25 -10.58 -5.52
C LEU A 197 11.76 -12.00 -5.17
N ARG A 198 10.85 -12.59 -5.95
CA ARG A 198 10.33 -13.96 -5.72
C ARG A 198 11.43 -15.01 -5.64
N ASN A 199 12.47 -14.89 -6.49
CA ASN A 199 13.65 -15.74 -6.46
C ASN A 199 14.38 -15.68 -5.11
N LYS A 200 14.55 -14.47 -4.58
CA LYS A 200 15.23 -14.22 -3.30
C LYS A 200 14.42 -14.81 -2.14
N PHE A 201 13.10 -14.62 -2.16
CA PHE A 201 12.20 -15.22 -1.18
C PHE A 201 12.22 -16.75 -1.18
N LEU A 202 12.12 -17.39 -2.36
CA LEU A 202 12.21 -18.86 -2.46
C LEU A 202 13.60 -19.39 -2.08
N ARG A 203 14.67 -18.64 -2.37
CA ARG A 203 16.03 -18.98 -1.93
C ARG A 203 16.11 -19.01 -0.41
N LEU A 204 15.50 -18.03 0.28
CA LEU A 204 15.43 -17.99 1.74
C LEU A 204 14.70 -19.23 2.29
N ALA A 205 13.54 -19.58 1.73
CA ALA A 205 12.80 -20.79 2.10
C ALA A 205 13.64 -22.06 1.90
N ASN A 206 14.37 -22.16 0.79
CA ASN A 206 15.27 -23.30 0.53
C ASN A 206 16.38 -23.39 1.57
N LEU A 207 17.03 -22.28 1.88
CA LEU A 207 18.09 -22.27 2.89
C LEU A 207 17.58 -22.63 4.28
N LEU A 208 16.38 -22.17 4.66
CA LEU A 208 15.76 -22.57 5.93
C LEU A 208 15.47 -24.07 5.97
N ALA A 209 14.93 -24.63 4.90
CA ALA A 209 14.70 -26.08 4.78
C ALA A 209 16.02 -26.88 4.88
N MET A 210 17.11 -26.40 4.27
CA MET A 210 18.45 -27.01 4.40
C MET A 210 18.97 -27.00 5.83
N HIS A 211 18.63 -25.98 6.63
CA HIS A 211 19.03 -25.87 8.03
C HIS A 211 18.03 -26.55 9.00
N GLY A 212 17.11 -27.36 8.50
CA GLY A 212 16.19 -28.16 9.31
C GLY A 212 15.00 -27.38 9.88
N ALA A 213 14.65 -26.23 9.30
CA ALA A 213 13.39 -25.57 9.62
C ALA A 213 12.22 -26.50 9.31
N LYS A 214 11.25 -26.55 10.23
CA LYS A 214 10.02 -27.35 10.07
C LYS A 214 8.92 -26.47 9.51
N ASP A 215 7.95 -27.09 8.84
CA ASP A 215 6.73 -26.42 8.35
C ASP A 215 7.04 -25.30 7.34
N THR A 216 7.76 -25.70 6.28
CA THR A 216 8.07 -24.82 5.14
C THR A 216 6.81 -24.20 4.49
N PRO A 217 5.66 -24.92 4.36
CA PRO A 217 4.44 -24.34 3.80
C PRO A 217 3.95 -23.13 4.59
N ARG A 218 3.98 -23.22 5.93
CA ARG A 218 3.61 -22.12 6.81
C ARG A 218 4.56 -20.94 6.68
N PHE A 219 5.87 -21.20 6.62
CA PHE A 219 6.85 -20.14 6.39
C PHE A 219 6.55 -19.36 5.11
N LEU A 220 6.30 -20.06 4.00
CA LEU A 220 5.97 -19.42 2.72
C LEU A 220 4.69 -18.58 2.83
N ALA A 221 3.63 -19.14 3.42
CA ALA A 221 2.36 -18.44 3.54
C ALA A 221 2.46 -17.19 4.44
N GLN A 222 3.08 -17.31 5.61
CA GLN A 222 3.20 -16.21 6.58
C GLN A 222 4.20 -15.15 6.10
N GLY A 223 5.38 -15.57 5.63
CA GLY A 223 6.39 -14.68 5.09
C GLY A 223 5.90 -13.95 3.84
N GLY A 224 5.21 -14.66 2.94
CA GLY A 224 4.61 -14.08 1.74
C GLY A 224 3.55 -13.02 2.04
N SER A 225 2.67 -13.30 3.00
CA SER A 225 1.66 -12.35 3.48
C SER A 225 2.30 -11.12 4.12
N ALA A 226 3.29 -11.31 5.01
CA ALA A 226 3.92 -10.21 5.75
C ALA A 226 4.76 -9.30 4.83
N ILE A 227 5.49 -9.86 3.86
CA ILE A 227 6.27 -9.10 2.90
C ILE A 227 5.37 -8.45 1.84
N GLY A 228 4.27 -9.12 1.47
CA GLY A 228 3.36 -8.67 0.42
C GLY A 228 2.62 -7.37 0.72
N THR A 229 2.59 -6.91 1.98
CA THR A 229 2.01 -5.61 2.36
C THR A 229 2.95 -4.42 2.15
N LEU A 230 4.23 -4.68 1.82
CA LEU A 230 5.28 -3.66 1.73
C LEU A 230 5.46 -3.13 0.30
N THR A 231 6.03 -1.93 0.16
CA THR A 231 6.51 -1.43 -1.13
C THR A 231 7.71 -2.25 -1.64
N ILE A 232 8.00 -2.21 -2.94
CA ILE A 232 9.07 -3.01 -3.56
C ILE A 232 10.44 -2.77 -2.89
N VAL A 233 10.75 -1.52 -2.55
CA VAL A 233 12.02 -1.14 -1.90
C VAL A 233 12.12 -1.74 -0.50
N GLU A 234 11.01 -1.71 0.25
CA GLU A 234 10.92 -2.28 1.60
C GLU A 234 10.95 -3.82 1.57
N GLN A 235 10.33 -4.45 0.57
CA GLN A 235 10.41 -5.90 0.36
C GLN A 235 11.86 -6.35 0.15
N GLU A 236 12.62 -5.64 -0.69
CA GLU A 236 14.03 -5.95 -0.95
C GLU A 236 14.86 -5.85 0.33
N HIS A 237 14.67 -4.75 1.08
CA HIS A 237 15.35 -4.48 2.34
C HIS A 237 15.07 -5.55 3.41
N VAL A 238 13.79 -5.90 3.62
CA VAL A 238 13.42 -6.96 4.58
C VAL A 238 14.01 -8.32 4.18
N LEU A 239 14.07 -8.64 2.89
CA LEU A 239 14.72 -9.85 2.42
C LEU A 239 16.23 -9.84 2.67
N ASP A 240 16.91 -8.68 2.55
CA ASP A 240 18.32 -8.54 2.94
C ASP A 240 18.54 -8.75 4.44
N LEU A 241 17.64 -8.20 5.28
CA LEU A 241 17.67 -8.46 6.73
C LEU A 241 17.47 -9.95 7.03
N CYS A 242 16.58 -10.64 6.33
CA CYS A 242 16.39 -12.08 6.49
C CYS A 242 17.64 -12.88 6.11
N GLU A 243 18.31 -12.53 5.01
CA GLU A 243 19.57 -13.18 4.59
C GLU A 243 20.69 -12.94 5.62
N ARG A 244 20.78 -11.73 6.18
CA ARG A 244 21.70 -11.44 7.30
C ARG A 244 21.37 -12.30 8.51
N LEU A 245 20.10 -12.34 8.95
CA LEU A 245 19.67 -13.09 10.13
C LEU A 245 19.90 -14.60 9.97
N LEU A 246 19.68 -15.14 8.77
CA LEU A 246 19.92 -16.54 8.44
C LEU A 246 21.35 -16.98 8.74
N SER A 247 22.35 -16.11 8.48
CA SER A 247 23.76 -16.40 8.75
C SER A 247 24.09 -16.57 10.24
N HIS A 248 23.23 -16.04 11.12
CA HIS A 248 23.37 -16.14 12.58
C HIS A 248 22.46 -17.21 13.19
N SER A 249 21.17 -17.21 12.83
CA SER A 249 20.17 -18.16 13.35
C SER A 249 19.03 -18.38 12.37
N PRO A 250 18.93 -19.57 11.74
CA PRO A 250 17.83 -19.93 10.85
C PRO A 250 16.45 -19.85 11.54
N ILE A 251 16.36 -20.24 12.81
CA ILE A 251 15.09 -20.27 13.56
C ILE A 251 14.59 -18.83 13.81
N SER A 252 15.50 -17.88 13.98
CA SER A 252 15.14 -16.47 14.23
C SER A 252 14.53 -15.80 13.00
N VAL A 253 14.83 -16.26 11.77
CA VAL A 253 14.22 -15.72 10.54
C VAL A 253 12.70 -15.89 10.54
N ALA A 254 12.23 -17.09 10.91
CA ALA A 254 10.80 -17.35 11.01
C ALA A 254 10.14 -16.50 12.12
N ALA A 255 10.82 -16.34 13.26
CA ALA A 255 10.34 -15.49 14.35
C ALA A 255 10.21 -14.02 13.92
N PHE A 256 11.22 -13.50 13.21
CA PHE A 256 11.23 -12.15 12.67
C PHE A 256 10.09 -11.93 11.68
N LEU A 257 9.95 -12.77 10.66
CA LEU A 257 8.90 -12.62 9.64
C LEU A 257 7.49 -12.74 10.22
N ASN A 258 7.28 -13.64 11.19
CA ASN A 258 5.99 -13.80 11.85
C ASN A 258 5.54 -12.54 12.62
N ASN A 259 6.50 -11.73 13.08
CA ASN A 259 6.24 -10.50 13.82
C ASN A 259 6.51 -9.24 13.00
N LEU A 260 6.94 -9.37 11.73
CA LEU A 260 7.34 -8.26 10.88
C LEU A 260 6.24 -7.18 10.82
N THR A 261 5.00 -7.58 10.53
CA THR A 261 3.86 -6.65 10.43
C THR A 261 3.63 -5.87 11.72
N LEU A 262 3.82 -6.50 12.89
CA LEU A 262 3.70 -5.81 14.18
C LEU A 262 4.82 -4.80 14.41
N VAL A 263 6.03 -5.13 13.97
CA VAL A 263 7.21 -4.27 14.13
C VAL A 263 7.14 -3.08 13.18
N ILE A 264 6.93 -3.29 11.88
CA ILE A 264 6.86 -2.21 10.87
C ILE A 264 5.70 -1.23 11.11
N ASN A 265 4.63 -1.67 11.79
CA ASN A 265 3.52 -0.79 12.18
C ASN A 265 3.88 0.10 13.37
N LYS A 266 5.00 -0.14 14.05
CA LYS A 266 5.47 0.66 15.18
C LYS A 266 6.69 1.52 14.85
N VAL A 267 7.50 1.12 13.87
CA VAL A 267 8.78 1.77 13.57
C VAL A 267 8.99 1.97 12.08
N SER A 268 9.67 3.05 11.69
CA SER A 268 10.12 3.30 10.32
C SER A 268 11.24 2.34 9.89
N MET A 269 11.54 2.23 8.59
CA MET A 269 12.60 1.34 8.08
C MET A 269 13.99 1.57 8.69
N PRO A 270 14.50 2.82 8.86
CA PRO A 270 15.78 3.04 9.55
C PRO A 270 15.75 2.63 11.03
N GLN A 271 14.59 2.72 11.68
CA GLN A 271 14.42 2.30 13.07
C GLN A 271 14.30 0.78 13.18
N LEU A 272 13.69 0.12 12.18
CA LEU A 272 13.70 -1.32 12.02
C LEU A 272 15.15 -1.83 11.95
N ASP A 273 16.04 -1.18 11.19
CA ASP A 273 17.46 -1.53 11.13
C ASP A 273 18.12 -1.46 12.51
N PHE A 274 17.86 -0.39 13.26
CA PHE A 274 18.42 -0.23 14.59
C PHE A 274 17.92 -1.29 15.59
N TRP A 275 16.61 -1.59 15.58
CA TRP A 275 16.03 -2.68 16.36
C TRP A 275 16.61 -4.04 15.94
N PHE A 276 16.72 -4.28 14.63
CA PHE A 276 17.23 -5.52 14.07
C PHE A 276 18.70 -5.76 14.44
N ASP A 277 19.56 -4.75 14.28
CA ASP A 277 20.99 -4.84 14.60
C ASP A 277 21.21 -5.10 16.10
N HIS A 278 20.39 -4.49 16.96
CA HIS A 278 20.42 -4.79 18.40
C HIS A 278 19.99 -6.24 18.68
N GLY A 279 18.94 -6.72 18.01
CA GLY A 279 18.52 -8.12 18.07
C GLY A 279 19.62 -9.11 17.65
N ILE A 280 20.39 -8.78 16.60
CA ILE A 280 21.57 -9.57 16.17
C ILE A 280 22.67 -9.55 17.25
N GLY A 281 22.90 -8.41 17.91
CA GLY A 281 23.81 -8.31 19.05
C GLY A 281 23.41 -9.24 20.19
N VAL A 282 22.15 -9.18 20.61
CA VAL A 282 21.60 -10.07 21.65
C VAL A 282 21.70 -11.55 21.24
N LEU A 283 21.40 -11.87 19.98
CA LEU A 283 21.50 -13.22 19.44
C LEU A 283 22.94 -13.76 19.46
N SER A 284 23.93 -12.90 19.23
CA SER A 284 25.35 -13.27 19.22
C SER A 284 25.87 -13.57 20.63
N GLU A 285 25.34 -12.89 21.65
CA GLU A 285 25.67 -13.15 23.06
C GLU A 285 24.90 -14.33 23.65
N ASN A 286 23.60 -14.42 23.34
CA ASN A 286 22.70 -15.46 23.83
C ASN A 286 21.68 -15.87 22.75
N PRO A 287 21.84 -17.06 22.14
CA PRO A 287 20.93 -17.55 21.09
C PRO A 287 19.45 -17.61 21.51
N GLU A 288 19.16 -18.03 22.74
CA GLU A 288 17.78 -18.09 23.24
C GLU A 288 17.21 -16.68 23.48
N GLY A 289 18.05 -15.78 24.01
CA GLY A 289 17.69 -14.37 24.23
C GLY A 289 17.38 -13.66 22.92
N GLY A 290 18.19 -13.87 21.88
CA GLY A 290 17.97 -13.31 20.55
C GLY A 290 16.73 -13.88 19.87
N LEU A 291 16.45 -15.18 20.02
CA LEU A 291 15.21 -15.76 19.52
C LEU A 291 13.98 -15.13 20.21
N ALA A 292 13.99 -15.00 21.54
CA ALA A 292 12.93 -14.33 22.29
C ALA A 292 12.76 -12.86 21.90
N TYR A 293 13.86 -12.18 21.54
CA TYR A 293 13.85 -10.80 21.04
C TYR A 293 13.06 -10.67 19.73
N PHE A 294 13.35 -11.50 18.73
CA PHE A 294 12.65 -11.49 17.43
C PHE A 294 11.22 -12.06 17.51
N LYS A 295 10.91 -12.84 18.55
CA LYS A 295 9.53 -13.27 18.86
C LYS A 295 8.69 -12.21 19.55
N LEU A 296 9.28 -11.08 19.95
CA LEU A 296 8.65 -10.07 20.82
C LEU A 296 8.25 -10.62 22.20
N GLU A 297 8.96 -11.65 22.68
CA GLU A 297 8.76 -12.26 24.02
C GLU A 297 9.74 -11.68 25.06
N SER A 298 10.64 -10.80 24.64
CA SER A 298 11.66 -10.17 25.48
C SER A 298 11.28 -8.73 25.83
N LYS A 299 11.37 -8.38 27.12
CA LYS A 299 11.22 -7.00 27.62
C LYS A 299 12.17 -6.02 26.92
N THR A 300 13.37 -6.48 26.55
CA THR A 300 14.35 -5.65 25.82
C THR A 300 13.83 -5.25 24.44
N SER A 301 13.16 -6.18 23.75
CA SER A 301 12.56 -5.93 22.42
C SER A 301 11.38 -4.96 22.52
N GLU A 302 10.50 -5.18 23.51
CA GLU A 302 9.35 -4.31 23.77
C GLU A 302 9.79 -2.87 24.09
N GLN A 303 10.68 -2.68 25.07
CA GLN A 303 11.18 -1.36 25.47
C GLN A 303 11.88 -0.62 24.33
N MET A 304 12.61 -1.36 23.49
CA MET A 304 13.29 -0.79 22.34
C MET A 304 12.29 -0.31 21.28
N LEU A 305 11.25 -1.10 20.98
CA LEU A 305 10.20 -0.69 20.05
C LEU A 305 9.40 0.51 20.59
N GLU A 306 9.08 0.55 21.88
CA GLU A 306 8.44 1.70 22.51
C GLU A 306 9.32 2.97 22.45
N GLY A 307 10.62 2.81 22.67
CA GLY A 307 11.59 3.90 22.55
C GLY A 307 11.78 4.40 21.12
N LEU A 308 11.67 3.50 20.14
CA LEU A 308 11.81 3.80 18.71
C LEU A 308 10.51 4.28 18.05
N SER A 309 9.34 4.02 18.64
CA SER A 309 8.05 4.40 18.07
C SER A 309 7.99 5.90 17.77
N SER A 310 7.80 6.25 16.49
CA SER A 310 7.62 7.64 16.03
C SER A 310 6.29 8.24 16.50
N SER A 311 5.30 7.39 16.75
CA SER A 311 3.98 7.82 17.22
C SER A 311 4.09 8.48 18.60
N THR A 312 3.40 9.62 18.73
CA THR A 312 3.28 10.31 20.02
C THR A 312 1.84 10.17 20.48
N ALA A 313 1.62 9.48 21.60
CA ALA A 313 0.31 9.39 22.23
C ALA A 313 0.03 10.64 23.05
N LEU A 314 -1.17 11.21 22.89
CA LEU A 314 -1.61 12.40 23.62
C LEU A 314 -1.53 12.18 25.14
N GLU A 315 -1.99 11.01 25.61
CA GLU A 315 -2.00 10.64 27.04
C GLU A 315 -0.65 10.88 27.73
N GLY A 316 0.47 10.59 27.05
CA GLY A 316 1.82 10.78 27.59
C GLY A 316 2.29 12.24 27.65
N ILE A 317 1.61 13.17 26.96
CA ILE A 317 1.97 14.58 26.85
C ILE A 317 0.85 15.55 27.26
N THR A 318 -0.35 15.07 27.63
CA THR A 318 -1.51 15.91 27.99
C THR A 318 -1.18 16.92 29.07
N HIS A 319 -0.52 16.49 30.15
CA HIS A 319 -0.16 17.38 31.25
C HIS A 319 0.85 18.46 30.83
N LEU A 320 1.81 18.09 29.97
CA LEU A 320 2.79 19.03 29.42
C LEU A 320 2.10 20.09 28.54
N LEU A 321 1.19 19.67 27.67
CA LEU A 321 0.43 20.57 26.81
C LEU A 321 -0.51 21.47 27.61
N HIS A 322 -1.15 20.96 28.67
CA HIS A 322 -1.95 21.77 29.58
C HIS A 322 -1.12 22.91 30.17
N LEU A 323 0.02 22.59 30.79
CA LEU A 323 0.92 23.62 31.34
C LEU A 323 1.40 24.60 30.27
N TYR A 324 1.73 24.10 29.08
CA TYR A 324 2.18 24.92 27.95
C TYR A 324 1.08 25.89 27.49
N CYS A 325 -0.13 25.42 27.26
CA CYS A 325 -1.26 26.24 26.81
C CYS A 325 -1.69 27.24 27.88
N SER A 326 -1.74 26.84 29.15
CA SER A 326 -2.11 27.75 30.24
C SER A 326 -1.05 28.83 30.45
N ALA A 327 0.23 28.51 30.24
CA ALA A 327 1.30 29.51 30.27
C ALA A 327 1.23 30.49 29.09
N LEU A 328 0.80 30.03 27.91
CA LEU A 328 0.65 30.88 26.72
C LEU A 328 -0.52 31.86 26.82
N SER A 329 -1.69 31.44 27.36
CA SER A 329 -2.90 32.28 27.41
C SER A 329 -3.10 33.05 28.72
N GLY A 330 -2.24 32.81 29.72
CA GLY A 330 -2.44 33.30 31.08
C GLY A 330 -3.73 32.79 31.77
N SER A 331 -4.41 31.80 31.19
CA SER A 331 -5.69 31.26 31.64
C SER A 331 -5.62 29.74 31.78
N ASP A 332 -6.52 29.13 32.54
CA ASP A 332 -6.55 27.67 32.64
C ASP A 332 -7.14 27.03 31.36
N ILE A 333 -6.32 26.27 30.63
CA ILE A 333 -6.68 25.63 29.36
C ILE A 333 -6.77 24.11 29.53
N GLU A 334 -7.96 23.56 29.28
CA GLU A 334 -8.18 22.12 29.33
C GLU A 334 -7.83 21.47 27.99
N VAL A 335 -6.95 20.46 28.00
CA VAL A 335 -6.59 19.69 26.80
C VAL A 335 -7.44 18.43 26.74
N LYS A 336 -8.25 18.29 25.68
CA LYS A 336 -9.19 17.19 25.48
C LYS A 336 -8.88 16.41 24.22
N GLU A 337 -9.12 15.11 24.29
CA GLU A 337 -9.11 14.26 23.10
C GLU A 337 -10.38 14.53 22.25
N SER A 338 -10.24 14.53 20.92
CA SER A 338 -11.37 14.57 19.99
C SER A 338 -11.17 13.63 18.80
N SER A 339 -12.18 12.80 18.52
CA SER A 339 -12.21 11.87 17.38
C SER A 339 -12.62 12.54 16.06
N ASN A 340 -13.21 13.75 16.11
CA ASN A 340 -13.92 14.36 14.98
C ASN A 340 -13.15 15.49 14.27
N LEU A 341 -11.87 15.70 14.60
CA LEU A 341 -11.07 16.77 14.00
C LEU A 341 -10.87 16.60 12.48
N ALA A 342 -11.01 15.39 11.93
CA ALA A 342 -10.69 15.09 10.53
C ALA A 342 -11.81 15.40 9.51
N GLU A 343 -13.07 15.60 9.92
CA GLU A 343 -14.21 15.46 8.98
C GLU A 343 -14.80 16.76 8.42
N LYS A 344 -14.42 17.96 8.88
CA LYS A 344 -15.06 19.21 8.44
C LYS A 344 -14.05 20.28 8.08
N GLY A 345 -13.61 20.23 6.83
CA GLY A 345 -12.69 21.17 6.22
C GLY A 345 -13.34 22.53 6.00
N LEU A 346 -12.70 23.56 6.56
CA LEU A 346 -12.55 24.94 6.09
C LEU A 346 -11.75 25.68 7.19
N GLY A 347 -10.43 25.49 7.14
CA GLY A 347 -9.45 25.77 8.21
C GLY A 347 -8.49 24.59 8.35
N TRP A 348 -7.17 24.82 8.41
CA TRP A 348 -6.19 23.73 8.54
C TRP A 348 -6.05 23.24 9.99
N VAL A 349 -6.52 24.04 10.94
CA VAL A 349 -6.85 23.64 12.31
C VAL A 349 -8.37 23.73 12.44
N SER A 350 -9.05 22.58 12.50
CA SER A 350 -10.52 22.51 12.43
C SER A 350 -11.19 23.47 13.42
N ALA A 351 -11.82 24.51 12.89
CA ALA A 351 -12.43 25.59 13.67
C ALA A 351 -13.72 25.18 14.40
N ASP A 352 -14.29 24.03 14.06
CA ASP A 352 -15.62 23.59 14.49
C ASP A 352 -15.69 23.01 15.91
N ILE A 353 -14.61 23.04 16.70
CA ILE A 353 -14.61 22.58 18.10
C ILE A 353 -14.28 23.70 19.09
N ALA A 354 -14.22 24.95 18.65
CA ALA A 354 -14.11 26.07 19.57
C ALA A 354 -15.38 26.14 20.44
N THR A 355 -15.25 25.77 21.73
CA THR A 355 -16.28 26.13 22.71
C THR A 355 -16.41 27.65 22.71
N THR A 356 -17.61 28.17 22.95
CA THR A 356 -17.92 29.62 22.98
C THR A 356 -17.02 30.45 23.91
N GLU A 357 -16.20 29.80 24.73
CA GLU A 357 -15.26 30.40 25.68
C GLU A 357 -13.77 30.18 25.36
N GLY A 358 -13.41 29.39 24.33
CA GLY A 358 -12.00 29.17 23.94
C GLY A 358 -11.10 28.40 24.92
N ARG A 359 -11.60 27.99 26.09
CA ARG A 359 -10.81 27.37 27.18
C ARG A 359 -10.44 25.89 26.99
N ASN A 360 -10.82 25.30 25.87
CA ASN A 360 -10.53 23.90 25.57
C ASN A 360 -9.69 23.81 24.30
N VAL A 361 -8.64 23.00 24.35
CA VAL A 361 -7.83 22.62 23.19
C VAL A 361 -8.13 21.16 22.87
N TYR A 362 -8.59 20.90 21.64
CA TYR A 362 -8.96 19.57 21.20
C TYR A 362 -7.89 18.98 20.29
N LEU A 363 -7.42 17.78 20.61
CA LEU A 363 -6.33 17.09 19.91
C LEU A 363 -6.69 15.61 19.68
N PRO A 364 -6.15 14.97 18.64
CA PRO A 364 -6.35 13.53 18.42
C PRO A 364 -5.58 12.70 19.46
N ALA A 365 -6.08 11.50 19.76
CA ALA A 365 -5.49 10.56 20.72
C ALA A 365 -4.03 10.20 20.39
N MET A 366 -3.72 10.13 19.10
CA MET A 366 -2.43 9.72 18.58
C MET A 366 -2.12 10.49 17.29
N VAL A 367 -0.87 10.91 17.14
CA VAL A 367 -0.35 11.51 15.92
C VAL A 367 0.83 10.69 15.42
N ASP A 368 0.73 10.26 14.17
CA ASP A 368 1.77 9.55 13.42
C ASP A 368 1.80 10.04 11.97
N ILE A 369 2.00 11.35 11.81
CA ILE A 369 2.01 12.05 10.52
C ILE A 369 3.44 12.16 10.00
N PHE A 370 4.42 12.29 10.91
CA PHE A 370 5.82 12.53 10.59
C PHE A 370 6.70 11.32 10.95
N PRO A 371 7.80 11.07 10.20
CA PRO A 371 8.71 9.94 10.47
C PRO A 371 9.43 9.99 11.81
N THR A 372 9.38 11.12 12.52
CA THR A 372 10.09 11.31 13.78
C THR A 372 9.13 11.69 14.91
N LYS A 373 9.38 11.15 16.10
CA LYS A 373 8.65 11.51 17.32
C LYS A 373 8.66 13.01 17.59
N LYS A 374 9.79 13.67 17.31
CA LYS A 374 9.89 15.13 17.40
C LYS A 374 8.91 15.83 16.45
N GLY A 375 8.80 15.39 15.19
CA GLY A 375 7.84 15.96 14.24
C GLY A 375 6.40 15.79 14.68
N ASN A 376 6.04 14.61 15.20
CA ASN A 376 4.69 14.35 15.74
C ASN A 376 4.40 15.17 17.00
N PHE A 377 5.38 15.35 17.89
CA PHE A 377 5.25 16.26 19.03
C PHE A 377 5.14 17.73 18.61
N ASP A 378 5.93 18.16 17.63
CA ASP A 378 5.88 19.51 17.06
C ASP A 378 4.50 19.81 16.47
N TRP A 379 3.84 18.80 15.87
CA TRP A 379 2.45 18.90 15.41
C TRP A 379 1.49 19.24 16.55
N TYR A 380 1.52 18.46 17.64
CA TYR A 380 0.70 18.74 18.82
C TYR A 380 0.97 20.15 19.33
N LYS A 381 2.24 20.53 19.47
CA LYS A 381 2.64 21.84 19.96
C LYS A 381 2.09 22.97 19.09
N VAL A 382 2.18 22.86 17.77
CA VAL A 382 1.69 23.89 16.83
C VAL A 382 0.18 23.99 16.84
N VAL A 383 -0.54 22.88 16.78
CA VAL A 383 -2.01 22.87 16.81
C VAL A 383 -2.53 23.41 18.15
N SER A 384 -1.92 23.01 19.26
CA SER A 384 -2.23 23.55 20.58
C SER A 384 -1.95 25.06 20.65
N THR A 385 -0.79 25.51 20.17
CA THR A 385 -0.44 26.94 20.13
C THR A 385 -1.47 27.72 19.33
N HIS A 386 -1.87 27.22 18.16
CA HIS A 386 -2.85 27.88 17.31
C HIS A 386 -4.24 27.99 17.94
N GLN A 387 -4.73 26.93 18.58
CA GLN A 387 -6.02 26.97 19.29
C GLN A 387 -5.97 27.90 20.50
N THR A 388 -4.90 27.86 21.29
CA THR A 388 -4.71 28.73 22.46
C THR A 388 -4.52 30.19 22.08
N ALA A 389 -3.86 30.46 20.94
CA ALA A 389 -3.66 31.80 20.41
C ALA A 389 -4.98 32.55 20.13
N ARG A 390 -6.09 31.83 19.94
CA ARG A 390 -7.42 32.46 19.80
C ARG A 390 -7.86 33.21 21.04
N LEU A 391 -7.53 32.68 22.23
CA LEU A 391 -7.77 33.38 23.48
C LEU A 391 -6.77 34.52 23.67
N GLU A 392 -5.48 34.21 23.54
CA GLU A 392 -4.39 35.17 23.81
C GLU A 392 -4.47 36.40 22.90
N PHE A 393 -4.75 36.22 21.61
CA PHE A 393 -4.84 37.31 20.64
C PHE A 393 -6.28 37.80 20.41
N GLY A 394 -7.18 37.54 21.37
CA GLY A 394 -8.49 38.20 21.45
C GLY A 394 -9.50 37.83 20.38
N SER A 395 -9.43 36.63 19.76
CA SER A 395 -10.43 36.19 18.77
C SER A 395 -11.85 36.10 19.33
N PHE A 396 -11.99 35.93 20.65
CA PHE A 396 -13.27 35.91 21.36
C PHE A 396 -13.69 37.27 21.92
N ASP A 397 -12.84 38.29 21.85
CA ASP A 397 -13.09 39.66 22.34
C ASP A 397 -13.56 40.60 21.21
N PHE A 398 -14.35 40.06 20.27
CA PHE A 398 -14.92 40.85 19.20
C PHE A 398 -15.93 41.84 19.77
N SER A 399 -15.72 43.13 19.48
CA SER A 399 -16.73 44.14 19.75
C SER A 399 -17.25 44.82 18.49
N TYR A 400 -18.57 44.84 18.33
CA TYR A 400 -19.20 45.31 17.10
C TYR A 400 -18.92 46.80 16.83
N ASP A 401 -18.88 47.63 17.87
CA ASP A 401 -18.66 49.07 17.78
C ASP A 401 -17.18 49.48 17.90
N ARG A 402 -16.27 48.53 18.15
CA ARG A 402 -14.82 48.81 18.20
C ARG A 402 -14.32 49.04 16.77
N PRO A 403 -13.62 50.15 16.49
CA PRO A 403 -13.16 50.45 15.13
C PRO A 403 -12.04 49.52 14.70
N SER A 404 -12.02 49.19 13.41
CA SER A 404 -10.90 48.53 12.76
C SER A 404 -9.63 49.40 12.82
N THR A 405 -8.47 48.75 12.90
CA THR A 405 -7.16 49.42 12.86
C THR A 405 -6.58 49.49 11.45
N GLN A 406 -6.99 48.57 10.57
CA GLN A 406 -6.47 48.40 9.21
C GLN A 406 -7.43 48.93 8.13
N PHE A 407 -8.70 49.16 8.47
CA PHE A 407 -9.75 49.53 7.52
C PHE A 407 -10.64 50.66 8.04
N ASN A 408 -11.28 51.36 7.09
CA ASN A 408 -12.49 52.13 7.39
C ASN A 408 -13.65 51.15 7.61
N ASP A 409 -14.41 51.33 8.69
CA ASP A 409 -15.50 50.40 9.01
C ASP A 409 -16.62 50.43 7.95
N LEU A 410 -16.94 49.27 7.38
CA LEU A 410 -18.11 49.08 6.51
C LEU A 410 -19.29 48.44 7.24
N ARG A 411 -19.08 47.97 8.48
CA ARG A 411 -20.14 47.54 9.40
C ARG A 411 -21.21 48.63 9.54
N ALA A 412 -22.47 48.25 9.40
CA ALA A 412 -23.58 49.20 9.56
C ALA A 412 -23.65 49.74 11.00
N PRO A 413 -23.85 51.04 11.23
CA PRO A 413 -24.09 51.56 12.57
C PRO A 413 -25.33 50.91 13.18
N ARG A 414 -25.32 50.65 14.49
CA ARG A 414 -26.53 50.29 15.24
C ARG A 414 -27.51 51.47 15.14
N THR A 415 -28.51 51.39 14.27
CA THR A 415 -29.55 52.42 14.20
C THR A 415 -30.35 52.40 15.50
N LEU A 416 -30.17 53.42 16.36
CA LEU A 416 -31.15 53.77 17.38
C LEU A 416 -32.46 54.13 16.68
N THR A 417 -33.41 53.20 16.61
CA THR A 417 -34.77 53.51 16.17
C THR A 417 -35.42 54.39 17.23
N SER A 418 -35.23 55.70 17.13
CA SER A 418 -36.08 56.70 17.76
C SER A 418 -37.41 56.77 17.02
N SER A 419 -38.23 55.73 17.16
CA SER A 419 -39.65 55.76 16.79
C SER A 419 -40.43 54.84 17.73
N SER A 420 -41.37 55.46 18.42
CA SER A 420 -42.27 54.93 19.43
C SER A 420 -43.10 53.71 18.96
N PHE A 421 -42.51 52.52 18.94
CA PHE A 421 -43.14 51.20 19.12
C PHE A 421 -42.02 50.20 19.41
N ALA A 422 -41.56 50.17 20.66
CA ALA A 422 -40.50 49.28 21.11
C ALA A 422 -41.00 47.84 21.15
N VAL A 423 -40.67 47.05 20.12
CA VAL A 423 -40.44 45.60 20.20
C VAL A 423 -39.46 45.26 19.06
N GLU A 424 -38.33 44.63 19.39
CA GLU A 424 -37.32 43.95 18.52
C GLU A 424 -35.83 44.31 18.79
N GLU A 425 -35.47 44.89 19.94
CA GLU A 425 -34.05 44.91 20.39
C GLU A 425 -33.56 43.58 21.03
N GLU A 426 -34.35 42.50 20.99
CA GLU A 426 -34.02 41.19 21.59
C GLU A 426 -33.95 40.04 20.56
N GLN A 427 -33.07 40.08 19.55
CA GLN A 427 -32.88 38.92 18.65
C GLN A 427 -31.48 38.29 18.65
N TRP A 428 -30.44 38.96 19.14
CA TRP A 428 -29.05 38.45 19.06
C TRP A 428 -28.44 38.26 20.44
N ILE A 429 -27.97 37.03 20.73
CA ILE A 429 -27.42 36.64 22.04
C ILE A 429 -25.97 37.15 22.22
N THR A 430 -25.22 37.40 21.14
CA THR A 430 -23.81 37.84 21.17
C THR A 430 -23.50 38.87 20.08
N GLU A 431 -22.47 39.71 20.28
CA GLU A 431 -22.05 40.74 19.30
C GLU A 431 -21.57 40.13 17.98
N ILE A 432 -20.89 38.99 18.04
CA ILE A 432 -20.48 38.23 16.85
C ILE A 432 -21.69 37.64 16.10
N GLY A 433 -22.75 37.26 16.83
CA GLY A 433 -24.01 36.83 16.23
C GLY A 433 -24.68 37.95 15.44
N HIS A 434 -24.65 39.17 15.97
CA HIS A 434 -25.13 40.37 15.27
C HIS A 434 -24.27 40.69 14.03
N TYR A 435 -22.95 40.49 14.08
CA TYR A 435 -22.11 40.62 12.88
C TYR A 435 -22.53 39.61 11.78
N PHE A 436 -22.65 38.33 12.12
CA PHE A 436 -23.02 37.31 11.12
C PHE A 436 -24.45 37.42 10.61
N SER A 437 -25.36 38.11 11.31
CA SER A 437 -26.72 38.35 10.80
C SER A 437 -26.78 39.27 9.59
N GLN A 438 -25.69 39.99 9.28
CA GLN A 438 -25.61 40.92 8.14
C GLN A 438 -25.34 40.25 6.80
N PHE A 439 -25.08 38.94 6.82
CA PHE A 439 -24.71 38.16 5.65
C PHE A 439 -25.88 37.26 5.22
N ASP A 440 -26.28 37.37 3.96
CA ASP A 440 -27.31 36.49 3.38
C ASP A 440 -26.90 35.01 3.45
N ASN A 441 -25.63 34.73 3.16
CA ASN A 441 -25.04 33.40 3.27
C ASN A 441 -24.04 33.35 4.43
N ARG A 442 -24.57 33.01 5.62
CA ARG A 442 -23.78 32.89 6.86
C ARG A 442 -22.64 31.88 6.78
N ARG A 443 -22.77 30.85 5.93
CA ARG A 443 -21.71 29.84 5.78
C ARG A 443 -20.47 30.43 5.13
N ILE A 444 -20.63 31.10 3.99
CA ILE A 444 -19.49 31.77 3.31
C ILE A 444 -18.86 32.83 4.22
N ALA A 445 -19.68 33.59 4.94
CA ALA A 445 -19.18 34.59 5.89
C ALA A 445 -18.36 33.96 7.01
N LEU A 446 -18.81 32.85 7.59
CA LEU A 446 -18.08 32.12 8.64
C LEU A 446 -16.78 31.52 8.10
N ASP A 447 -16.81 30.92 6.91
CA ASP A 447 -15.63 30.33 6.27
C ASP A 447 -14.56 31.40 5.98
N LEU A 448 -14.98 32.57 5.48
CA LEU A 448 -14.13 33.74 5.29
C LEU A 448 -13.56 34.25 6.60
N PHE A 449 -14.41 34.48 7.60
CA PHE A 449 -13.98 34.96 8.90
C PHE A 449 -12.94 34.01 9.51
N THR A 450 -13.18 32.70 9.47
CA THR A 450 -12.27 31.67 9.98
C THR A 450 -10.92 31.70 9.24
N THR A 451 -10.95 31.78 7.91
CA THR A 451 -9.73 31.78 7.09
C THR A 451 -8.87 33.03 7.32
N PHE A 452 -9.52 34.19 7.41
CA PHE A 452 -8.85 35.46 7.68
C PHE A 452 -8.33 35.48 9.12
N GLU A 453 -9.07 34.93 10.07
CA GLU A 453 -8.63 34.82 11.45
C GLU A 453 -7.42 33.90 11.61
N ASP A 454 -7.42 32.74 10.96
CA ASP A 454 -6.26 31.84 10.92
C ASP A 454 -5.01 32.52 10.32
N THR A 455 -5.22 33.47 9.39
CA THR A 455 -4.12 34.28 8.83
C THR A 455 -3.56 35.25 9.87
N ARG A 456 -4.42 36.01 10.54
CA ARG A 456 -4.04 36.94 11.61
C ARG A 456 -3.30 36.21 12.72
N LEU A 457 -3.86 35.09 13.20
CA LEU A 457 -3.26 34.27 14.25
C LEU A 457 -1.95 33.64 13.80
N GLY A 458 -1.89 33.08 12.60
CA GLY A 458 -0.66 32.51 12.06
C GLY A 458 0.48 33.52 11.97
N PHE A 459 0.17 34.78 11.63
CA PHE A 459 1.14 35.87 11.70
C PHE A 459 1.57 36.20 13.13
N LEU A 460 0.60 36.49 14.02
CA LEU A 460 0.89 36.89 15.41
C LEU A 460 1.67 35.81 16.17
N ILE A 461 1.34 34.54 16.01
CA ILE A 461 2.09 33.40 16.57
C ILE A 461 3.55 33.42 16.10
N LYS A 462 3.78 33.60 14.79
CA LYS A 462 5.14 33.62 14.23
C LYS A 462 5.91 34.89 14.65
N TYR A 463 5.21 35.98 14.94
CA TYR A 463 5.78 37.25 15.39
C TYR A 463 6.17 37.22 16.87
N ASP A 464 5.23 36.85 17.76
CA ASP A 464 5.44 36.86 19.22
C ASP A 464 6.14 35.60 19.75
N TYR A 465 6.05 34.47 19.02
CA TYR A 465 6.69 33.21 19.40
C TYR A 465 7.74 32.73 18.38
N PRO A 466 8.90 33.42 18.21
CA PRO A 466 9.93 33.01 17.25
C PRO A 466 10.40 31.56 17.40
N GLY A 467 10.34 31.00 18.61
CA GLY A 467 10.75 29.63 18.91
C GLY A 467 9.89 28.54 18.24
N ILE A 468 8.64 28.84 17.85
CA ILE A 468 7.76 27.86 17.17
C ILE A 468 7.78 28.01 15.65
N LYS A 469 8.34 29.11 15.12
CA LYS A 469 8.26 29.47 13.69
C LYS A 469 8.71 28.36 12.74
N SER A 470 9.78 27.63 13.07
CA SER A 470 10.28 26.53 12.21
C SER A 470 9.32 25.35 12.14
N SER A 471 8.85 24.86 13.30
CA SER A 471 7.88 23.78 13.39
C SER A 471 6.55 24.19 12.75
N TYR A 472 6.10 25.42 12.99
CA TYR A 472 4.87 25.98 12.42
C TYR A 472 4.92 26.00 10.88
N ALA A 473 6.00 26.55 10.30
CA ALA A 473 6.19 26.55 8.85
C ALA A 473 6.28 25.14 8.26
N SER A 474 6.91 24.19 8.96
CA SER A 474 6.97 22.79 8.52
C SER A 474 5.57 22.15 8.46
N ILE A 475 4.71 22.46 9.43
CA ILE A 475 3.36 21.92 9.50
C ILE A 475 2.42 22.62 8.51
N GLN A 476 2.58 23.93 8.28
CA GLN A 476 1.87 24.63 7.20
C GLN A 476 2.18 24.00 5.84
N LYS A 477 3.46 23.75 5.53
CA LYS A 477 3.86 23.06 4.29
C LYS A 477 3.24 21.67 4.15
N HIS A 478 3.19 20.91 5.25
CA HIS A 478 2.50 19.62 5.24
C HIS A 478 1.00 19.78 4.98
N ALA A 479 0.34 20.76 5.61
CA ALA A 479 -1.07 21.05 5.38
C ALA A 479 -1.35 21.46 3.93
N VAL A 480 -0.47 22.24 3.28
CA VAL A 480 -0.54 22.57 1.84
C VAL A 480 -0.52 21.30 0.99
N SER A 481 0.34 20.31 1.32
CA SER A 481 0.46 19.06 0.56
C SER A 481 -0.79 18.17 0.60
N LEU A 482 -1.68 18.39 1.57
CA LEU A 482 -2.93 17.64 1.73
C LEU A 482 -4.14 18.35 1.09
N ARG A 483 -3.97 19.58 0.57
CA ARG A 483 -5.06 20.37 0.00
C ARG A 483 -5.55 19.78 -1.32
N PRO A 484 -6.85 19.94 -1.64
CA PRO A 484 -7.39 19.52 -2.93
C PRO A 484 -6.78 20.32 -4.08
N GLU A 485 -6.73 19.72 -5.28
CA GLU A 485 -6.33 20.43 -6.48
C GLU A 485 -7.38 21.49 -6.85
N ILE A 486 -7.01 22.77 -6.83
CA ILE A 486 -7.91 23.92 -7.00
C ILE A 486 -8.81 23.79 -8.25
N LYS A 487 -8.27 23.26 -9.36
CA LYS A 487 -8.99 23.11 -10.63
C LYS A 487 -10.16 22.13 -10.58
N THR A 488 -10.15 21.22 -9.60
CA THR A 488 -11.21 20.22 -9.42
C THR A 488 -12.42 20.80 -8.68
N LEU A 489 -12.27 21.98 -8.08
CA LEU A 489 -13.31 22.65 -7.31
C LEU A 489 -14.12 23.61 -8.21
N PRO A 490 -15.43 23.77 -7.96
CA PRO A 490 -16.20 24.84 -8.59
C PRO A 490 -15.66 26.22 -8.19
N LEU A 491 -15.87 27.23 -9.03
CA LEU A 491 -15.25 28.56 -8.94
C LEU A 491 -15.30 29.22 -7.55
N GLN A 492 -16.46 29.27 -6.90
CA GLN A 492 -16.59 29.88 -5.57
C GLN A 492 -15.77 29.10 -4.51
N GLN A 493 -15.78 27.77 -4.56
CA GLN A 493 -14.97 26.93 -3.68
C GLN A 493 -13.48 27.02 -4.00
N ALA A 494 -13.10 27.13 -5.28
CA ALA A 494 -11.72 27.31 -5.70
C ALA A 494 -11.14 28.63 -5.18
N VAL A 495 -11.90 29.73 -5.21
CA VAL A 495 -11.46 31.02 -4.66
C VAL A 495 -11.34 30.96 -3.13
N MET A 496 -12.26 30.26 -2.45
CA MET A 496 -12.13 30.00 -1.01
C MET A 496 -10.87 29.16 -0.70
N GLU A 497 -10.60 28.13 -1.49
CA GLU A 497 -9.41 27.29 -1.33
C GLU A 497 -8.11 28.11 -1.49
N ILE A 498 -8.07 29.03 -2.45
CA ILE A 498 -6.92 29.94 -2.64
C ILE A 498 -6.68 30.78 -1.36
N LEU A 499 -7.73 31.28 -0.72
CA LEU A 499 -7.61 32.02 0.55
C LEU A 499 -7.08 31.14 1.70
N VAL A 500 -7.46 29.86 1.73
CA VAL A 500 -6.92 28.90 2.70
C VAL A 500 -5.44 28.63 2.42
N GLN A 501 -5.02 28.56 1.16
CA GLN A 501 -3.60 28.41 0.82
C GLN A 501 -2.79 29.66 1.20
N PHE A 502 -3.36 30.85 1.04
CA PHE A 502 -2.76 32.08 1.57
C PHE A 502 -2.60 32.04 3.09
N SER A 503 -3.57 31.50 3.85
CA SER A 503 -3.44 31.38 5.32
C SER A 503 -2.38 30.35 5.74
N LEU A 504 -1.98 29.48 4.81
CA LEU A 504 -0.89 28.52 4.94
C LEU A 504 0.48 29.05 4.46
N ASP A 505 0.60 30.35 4.16
CA ASP A 505 1.84 30.99 3.67
C ASP A 505 2.24 30.53 2.25
N GLU A 506 1.27 30.05 1.45
CA GLU A 506 1.47 29.62 0.07
C GLU A 506 0.90 30.65 -0.92
N TYR A 507 1.77 31.48 -1.49
CA TYR A 507 1.38 32.61 -2.37
C TYR A 507 1.86 32.48 -3.82
N THR A 508 2.64 31.45 -4.15
CA THR A 508 3.34 31.32 -5.44
C THR A 508 2.80 30.18 -6.28
N ASN A 509 2.89 30.32 -7.61
CA ASN A 509 2.51 29.30 -8.60
C ASN A 509 1.07 28.77 -8.44
N LEU A 510 0.14 29.60 -7.95
CA LEU A 510 -1.24 29.19 -7.73
C LEU A 510 -2.03 29.17 -9.05
N ARG A 511 -2.89 28.15 -9.20
CA ARG A 511 -3.82 28.06 -10.32
C ARG A 511 -5.07 28.87 -10.03
N VAL A 512 -5.27 29.94 -10.79
CA VAL A 512 -6.40 30.86 -10.60
C VAL A 512 -7.28 30.97 -11.85
N PRO A 513 -8.61 31.12 -11.69
CA PRO A 513 -9.50 31.35 -12.83
C PRO A 513 -9.21 32.70 -13.47
N ARG A 514 -8.97 32.74 -14.79
CA ARG A 514 -8.51 33.97 -15.46
C ARG A 514 -9.49 35.13 -15.27
N LYS A 515 -10.79 34.83 -15.33
CA LYS A 515 -11.88 35.80 -15.18
C LYS A 515 -11.87 36.50 -13.81
N TYR A 516 -11.44 35.83 -12.75
CA TYR A 516 -11.47 36.33 -11.37
C TYR A 516 -10.11 36.73 -10.83
N SER A 517 -9.06 36.75 -11.65
CA SER A 517 -7.70 37.10 -11.23
C SER A 517 -7.59 38.46 -10.53
N LYS A 518 -8.24 39.51 -11.05
CA LYS A 518 -8.27 40.83 -10.39
C LYS A 518 -8.92 40.76 -9.00
N ALA A 519 -10.02 40.02 -8.90
CA ALA A 519 -10.72 39.82 -7.63
C ALA A 519 -9.84 39.08 -6.61
N ILE A 520 -9.13 38.04 -7.04
CA ILE A 520 -8.20 37.26 -6.20
C ILE A 520 -7.02 38.12 -5.74
N ARG A 521 -6.50 39.03 -6.58
CA ARG A 521 -5.46 39.99 -6.15
C ARG A 521 -5.95 40.88 -5.01
N VAL A 522 -7.17 41.40 -5.10
CA VAL A 522 -7.75 42.22 -4.03
C VAL A 522 -7.99 41.40 -2.76
N LEU A 523 -8.48 40.17 -2.90
CA LEU A 523 -8.64 39.23 -1.79
C LEU A 523 -7.29 38.95 -1.07
N ALA A 524 -6.21 38.72 -1.84
CA ALA A 524 -4.87 38.55 -1.29
C ALA A 524 -4.41 39.77 -0.50
N LYS A 525 -4.66 40.99 -1.03
CA LYS A 525 -4.31 42.24 -0.34
C LYS A 525 -5.10 42.43 0.96
N LEU A 526 -6.40 42.11 0.97
CA LEU A 526 -7.22 42.15 2.20
C LEU A 526 -6.64 41.24 3.28
N GLN A 527 -6.22 40.03 2.91
CA GLN A 527 -5.62 39.08 3.84
C GLN A 527 -4.24 39.55 4.33
N ARG A 528 -3.45 40.23 3.48
CA ARG A 528 -2.15 40.82 3.89
C ARG A 528 -2.28 41.96 4.89
N CYS A 529 -3.39 42.72 4.88
CA CYS A 529 -3.64 43.73 5.91
C CYS A 529 -3.71 43.14 7.34
N LEU A 530 -3.96 41.84 7.48
CA LEU A 530 -3.94 41.15 8.77
C LEU A 530 -2.55 40.72 9.23
N LEU A 531 -1.53 40.87 8.39
CA LEU A 531 -0.13 40.55 8.71
C LEU A 531 0.55 41.74 9.42
N ASP A 532 -0.12 42.29 10.42
CA ASP A 532 0.34 43.44 11.20
C ASP A 532 0.24 43.13 12.71
N PRO A 533 1.29 43.42 13.52
CA PRO A 533 1.27 43.18 14.96
C PRO A 533 0.13 43.90 15.72
N ILE A 534 -0.45 44.96 15.16
CA ILE A 534 -1.57 45.69 15.79
C ILE A 534 -2.95 45.21 15.33
N ALA A 535 -3.01 44.29 14.36
CA ALA A 535 -4.27 43.80 13.79
C ALA A 535 -5.12 43.06 14.83
N LYS A 536 -6.40 43.42 14.90
CA LYS A 536 -7.38 42.90 15.84
C LYS A 536 -8.42 42.04 15.14
N ILE A 537 -9.27 41.40 15.95
CA ILE A 537 -10.42 40.63 15.45
C ILE A 537 -11.40 41.49 14.65
N GLU A 538 -11.48 42.80 14.91
CA GLU A 538 -12.26 43.74 14.10
C GLU A 538 -11.71 43.88 12.67
N ASP A 539 -10.39 43.79 12.49
CA ASP A 539 -9.76 43.81 11.15
C ASP A 539 -10.08 42.53 10.37
N THR A 540 -10.11 41.38 11.05
CA THR A 540 -10.62 40.12 10.50
C THR A 540 -12.07 40.29 10.03
N ALA A 541 -12.92 40.91 10.86
CA ALA A 541 -14.33 41.13 10.55
C ALA A 541 -14.52 42.05 9.33
N GLU A 542 -13.77 43.15 9.24
CA GLU A 542 -13.82 44.08 8.11
C GLU A 542 -13.27 43.46 6.82
N SER A 543 -12.23 42.64 6.93
CA SER A 543 -11.66 41.92 5.78
C SER A 543 -12.63 40.86 5.26
N ALA A 544 -13.23 40.07 6.16
CA ALA A 544 -14.22 39.05 5.79
C ALA A 544 -15.47 39.68 5.18
N LEU A 545 -15.91 40.84 5.67
CA LEU A 545 -17.03 41.59 5.09
C LEU A 545 -16.74 42.04 3.66
N ARG A 546 -15.55 42.58 3.38
CA ARG A 546 -15.11 42.97 2.02
C ARG A 546 -14.96 41.77 1.10
N ALA A 547 -14.31 40.70 1.58
CA ALA A 547 -14.14 39.48 0.83
C ALA A 547 -15.50 38.83 0.47
N TYR A 548 -16.47 38.87 1.39
CA TYR A 548 -17.81 38.35 1.15
C TYR A 548 -18.50 39.07 -0.01
N LYS A 549 -18.40 40.41 -0.09
CA LYS A 549 -18.99 41.19 -1.20
C LYS A 549 -18.44 40.80 -2.58
N ILE A 550 -17.22 40.24 -2.63
CA ILE A 550 -16.61 39.68 -3.83
C ILE A 550 -17.09 38.25 -4.06
N ILE A 551 -16.86 37.35 -3.10
CA ILE A 551 -17.06 35.89 -3.28
C ILE A 551 -18.54 35.52 -3.43
N ALA A 552 -19.45 36.24 -2.76
CA ALA A 552 -20.88 35.98 -2.87
C ALA A 552 -21.43 36.21 -4.30
N LYS A 553 -20.73 36.99 -5.13
CA LYS A 553 -21.08 37.24 -6.54
C LYS A 553 -20.47 36.22 -7.51
N ILE A 554 -19.56 35.36 -7.05
CA ILE A 554 -18.90 34.35 -7.88
C ILE A 554 -19.84 33.14 -8.00
N PRO A 555 -20.18 32.68 -9.22
CA PRO A 555 -21.00 31.48 -9.40
C PRO A 555 -20.23 30.25 -8.91
N ASN A 556 -20.94 29.28 -8.31
CA ASN A 556 -20.32 28.04 -7.85
C ASN A 556 -20.43 26.94 -8.92
N GLU A 557 -19.85 27.20 -10.10
CA GLU A 557 -19.85 26.31 -11.26
C GLU A 557 -18.40 25.95 -11.69
N PRO A 558 -18.18 24.86 -12.45
CA PRO A 558 -16.86 24.53 -12.98
C PRO A 558 -16.35 25.59 -13.97
N ASP A 559 -15.03 25.70 -14.12
CA ASP A 559 -14.36 26.55 -15.13
C ASP A 559 -13.20 25.78 -15.76
N ASP A 560 -12.90 26.08 -17.02
CA ASP A 560 -11.81 25.47 -17.79
C ASP A 560 -10.67 26.48 -18.07
N ASP A 561 -10.89 27.78 -17.86
CA ASP A 561 -9.90 28.82 -18.16
C ASP A 561 -9.07 29.27 -16.95
N TRP A 562 -7.95 28.58 -16.75
CA TRP A 562 -7.03 28.80 -15.63
C TRP A 562 -5.71 29.44 -16.08
N LYS A 563 -5.08 30.19 -15.19
CA LYS A 563 -3.69 30.63 -15.34
C LYS A 563 -2.91 30.40 -14.05
N GLU A 564 -1.60 30.40 -14.19
CA GLU A 564 -0.68 30.40 -13.07
C GLU A 564 -0.36 31.84 -12.71
N GLU A 565 -0.36 32.16 -11.42
CA GLU A 565 -0.17 33.52 -10.93
C GLU A 565 0.49 33.54 -9.56
N ASP A 566 1.41 34.48 -9.38
CA ASP A 566 2.07 34.77 -8.10
C ASP A 566 1.39 35.93 -7.39
N PHE A 567 1.25 35.76 -6.09
CA PHE A 567 0.69 36.73 -5.17
C PHE A 567 1.72 37.06 -4.08
N ASP A 568 3.00 37.14 -4.42
CA ASP A 568 4.03 37.67 -3.52
C ASP A 568 4.30 39.13 -3.93
N SER A 569 3.52 40.06 -3.36
CA SER A 569 3.60 41.51 -3.68
C SER A 569 3.36 42.33 -2.40
N ASP A 570 4.13 43.40 -2.24
CA ASP A 570 4.00 44.38 -1.15
C ASP A 570 2.92 45.44 -1.42
N ASP A 571 2.14 45.31 -2.50
CA ASP A 571 1.09 46.27 -2.83
C ASP A 571 0.02 46.32 -1.74
N GLN A 572 -0.23 47.52 -1.20
CA GLN A 572 -1.27 47.76 -0.21
C GLN A 572 -2.67 47.72 -0.86
N PHE A 573 -3.67 47.37 -0.04
CA PHE A 573 -5.08 47.43 -0.39
C PHE A 573 -5.57 48.89 -0.48
N SER A 574 -6.46 49.18 -1.43
CA SER A 574 -7.24 50.43 -1.45
C SER A 574 -8.74 50.15 -1.67
N ASP A 575 -9.60 50.97 -1.06
CA ASP A 575 -11.07 50.85 -1.21
C ASP A 575 -11.53 51.16 -2.67
N ASP A 576 -10.72 51.87 -3.46
CA ASP A 576 -10.98 52.11 -4.89
C ASP A 576 -10.92 50.80 -5.70
N GLU A 577 -9.92 49.94 -5.42
CA GLU A 577 -9.79 48.63 -6.08
C GLU A 577 -10.98 47.71 -5.77
N LEU A 578 -11.54 47.82 -4.57
CA LEU A 578 -12.74 47.07 -4.18
C LEU A 578 -13.97 47.54 -4.96
N SER A 579 -14.09 48.85 -5.18
CA SER A 579 -15.19 49.48 -5.92
C SER A 579 -15.14 49.20 -7.42
N GLU A 580 -13.97 48.88 -7.98
CA GLU A 580 -13.84 48.40 -9.37
C GLU A 580 -14.32 46.95 -9.57
N ILE A 581 -14.37 46.14 -8.50
CA ILE A 581 -14.75 44.72 -8.55
C ILE A 581 -16.23 44.49 -8.21
N ILE A 582 -16.75 45.22 -7.22
CA ILE A 582 -18.13 45.11 -6.73
C ILE A 582 -19.06 45.85 -7.67
#